data_AF-A0A089QEB6-F1
#
_entry.id   AF-A0A089QEB6-F1
#
_cell.length_a   1.000
_cell.length_b   1.000
_cell.length_c   1.000
_cell.angle_alpha   90.00
_cell.angle_beta   90.00
_cell.angle_gamma   90.00
#
_symmetry.space_group_name_H-M   'P 1'
#
loop_
_entity.id
_entity.type
_entity.pdbx_description
1 polymer ?
#
loop_
_entity_poly.entity_id
_entity_poly.type
_entity_poly.pdbx_seq_one_letter_code
_entity_poly.pdbx_strand_id
1 'polypeptide(L)'
;MLEKPDQKHFRVGISVGKKIGNAVARNWVKRRIRQSLTELKPQLKQDCDFLVIARPTVAYMSMAEVKEHLKHVLKLAKVLGE
;
A
#
# COMPACT_ATOMS: atom_id res chain seq x y z
N MET A 1 -8.81 -6.83 -4.91
CA MET A 1 -9.30 -6.84 -3.52
C MET A 1 -10.20 -8.05 -3.36
N LEU A 2 -10.13 -8.74 -2.23
CA LEU A 2 -11.03 -9.83 -1.88
C LEU A 2 -11.81 -9.41 -0.63
N GLU A 3 -13.13 -9.47 -0.69
CA GLU A 3 -13.99 -9.13 0.45
C GLU A 3 -13.98 -10.24 1.49
N LYS A 4 -13.97 -9.84 2.77
CA LYS A 4 -13.86 -10.70 3.95
C LYS A 4 -14.77 -10.14 5.05
N PRO A 5 -16.11 -10.29 4.93
CA PRO A 5 -17.10 -9.62 5.78
C PRO A 5 -16.92 -9.88 7.29
N ASP A 6 -16.39 -11.04 7.69
CA ASP A 6 -16.19 -11.40 9.11
C ASP A 6 -14.81 -11.00 9.66
N GLN A 7 -14.00 -10.27 8.90
CA GLN A 7 -12.63 -9.92 9.27
C GLN A 7 -12.58 -8.61 10.07
N LYS A 8 -11.95 -8.66 11.26
CA LYS A 8 -11.85 -7.51 12.16
C LYS A 8 -10.99 -6.35 11.65
N HIS A 9 -10.04 -6.64 10.77
CA HIS A 9 -9.08 -5.65 10.26
C HIS A 9 -8.60 -6.06 8.88
N PHE A 10 -8.20 -5.10 8.05
CA PHE A 10 -7.73 -5.45 6.71
C PHE A 10 -6.43 -6.26 6.78
N ARG A 11 -6.16 -7.04 5.74
CA ARG A 11 -4.83 -7.63 5.52
C ARG A 11 -4.27 -7.13 4.21
N VAL A 12 -2.99 -6.80 4.25
CA VAL A 12 -2.27 -6.29 3.08
C VAL A 12 -1.04 -7.14 2.80
N GLY A 13 -0.97 -7.67 1.59
CA GLY A 13 0.29 -8.15 1.02
C GLY A 13 1.05 -6.99 0.41
N ILE A 14 2.38 -6.94 0.55
CA ILE A 14 3.23 -5.95 -0.12
C ILE A 14 4.27 -6.68 -0.97
N SER A 15 4.12 -6.60 -2.28
CA SER A 15 5.06 -7.16 -3.25
C SER A 15 5.96 -6.07 -3.80
N VAL A 16 7.27 -6.26 -3.65
CA VAL A 16 8.32 -5.33 -4.12
C VAL A 16 9.34 -6.15 -4.90
N GLY A 17 9.26 -6.05 -6.22
CA GLY A 17 10.08 -6.84 -7.15
C GLY A 17 11.56 -6.46 -7.16
N LYS A 18 12.40 -7.35 -7.70
CA LYS A 18 13.86 -7.14 -7.84
C LYS A 18 14.19 -5.92 -8.73
N LYS A 19 13.33 -5.58 -9.69
CA LYS A 19 13.52 -4.45 -10.63
C LYS A 19 13.54 -3.05 -9.96
N ILE A 20 13.13 -2.94 -8.70
CA ILE A 20 13.16 -1.68 -7.93
C ILE A 20 14.58 -1.35 -7.45
N GLY A 21 15.43 -2.36 -7.24
CA GLY A 21 16.80 -2.17 -6.77
C GLY A 21 17.21 -3.19 -5.71
N ASN A 22 18.27 -2.85 -4.98
CA ASN A 22 18.86 -3.70 -3.95
C ASN A 22 17.92 -3.92 -2.74
N ALA A 23 18.36 -4.73 -1.77
CA ALA A 23 17.57 -5.01 -0.56
C ALA A 23 17.18 -3.74 0.22
N VAL A 24 18.08 -2.76 0.29
CA VAL A 24 17.86 -1.49 1.01
C VAL A 24 16.75 -0.67 0.33
N ALA A 25 16.86 -0.45 -0.98
CA ALA A 25 15.84 0.26 -1.77
C ALA A 25 14.46 -0.42 -1.65
N ARG A 26 14.41 -1.75 -1.75
CA ARG A 26 13.16 -2.51 -1.59
C ARG A 26 12.55 -2.34 -0.19
N ASN A 27 13.37 -2.43 0.86
CA ASN A 27 12.90 -2.26 2.23
C ASN A 27 12.46 -0.83 2.52
N TRP A 28 13.14 0.15 1.94
CA TRP A 28 12.78 1.57 2.02
C TRP A 28 11.40 1.85 1.42
N VAL A 29 11.09 1.26 0.26
CA VAL A 29 9.75 1.32 -0.37
C VAL A 29 8.70 0.62 0.51
N LYS A 30 8.97 -0.61 0.98
CA LYS A 30 8.03 -1.34 1.87
C LYS A 30 7.71 -0.55 3.14
N ARG A 31 8.71 0.11 3.74
CA ARG A 31 8.54 0.92 4.96
C ARG A 31 7.60 2.10 4.71
N ARG A 32 7.76 2.81 3.58
CA ARG A 32 6.86 3.93 3.23
C ARG A 32 5.44 3.47 2.98
N ILE A 33 5.25 2.41 2.19
CA ILE A 33 3.93 1.83 1.95
C ILE A 33 3.26 1.45 3.28
N ARG A 34 3.98 0.76 4.18
CA ARG A 34 3.44 0.41 5.51
C ARG A 34 3.06 1.64 6.31
N GLN A 35 3.94 2.64 6.39
CA GLN A 35 3.66 3.88 7.13
C GLN A 35 2.43 4.59 6.58
N SER A 36 2.33 4.75 5.25
CA SER A 36 1.17 5.37 4.61
C SER A 36 -0.12 4.60 4.89
N LEU A 37 -0.09 3.27 4.87
CA LEU A 37 -1.26 2.45 5.23
C LEU A 37 -1.62 2.56 6.71
N THR A 38 -0.64 2.67 7.62
CA THR A 38 -0.88 2.89 9.04
C THR A 38 -1.61 4.22 9.28
N GLU A 39 -1.19 5.28 8.61
CA GLU A 39 -1.83 6.60 8.71
C GLU A 39 -3.24 6.61 8.11
N LEU A 40 -3.46 5.86 7.03
CA LEU A 40 -4.76 5.76 6.36
C LEU A 40 -5.69 4.75 7.01
N LYS A 41 -5.21 3.93 7.94
CA LYS A 41 -5.96 2.81 8.55
C LYS A 41 -7.39 3.18 8.99
N PRO A 42 -7.67 4.34 9.62
CA PRO A 42 -9.02 4.69 10.03
C PRO A 42 -10.01 4.85 8.87
N GLN A 43 -9.51 5.15 7.67
CA GLN A 43 -10.31 5.42 6.47
C GLN A 43 -10.37 4.22 5.51
N LEU A 44 -9.61 3.16 5.78
CA LEU A 44 -9.58 1.96 4.95
C LEU A 44 -10.73 1.02 5.29
N LYS A 45 -11.26 0.34 4.28
CA LYS A 45 -12.17 -0.79 4.42
C LYS A 45 -11.47 -1.91 5.19
N GLN A 46 -12.01 -2.28 6.36
CA GLN A 46 -11.37 -3.25 7.27
C GLN A 46 -11.67 -4.71 6.92
N ASP A 47 -12.81 -4.98 6.32
CA ASP A 47 -13.33 -6.29 5.95
C ASP A 47 -12.81 -6.75 4.57
N CYS A 48 -11.52 -6.55 4.30
CA CYS A 48 -10.94 -6.94 3.01
C CYS A 48 -9.47 -7.36 3.07
N ASP A 49 -9.08 -8.12 2.05
CA ASP A 49 -7.69 -8.43 1.74
C ASP A 49 -7.29 -7.77 0.41
N PHE A 50 -6.09 -7.22 0.36
CA PHE A 50 -5.55 -6.66 -0.88
C PHE A 50 -4.04 -6.78 -0.97
N LEU A 51 -3.53 -6.61 -2.19
CA LEU A 51 -2.11 -6.69 -2.50
C LEU A 51 -1.65 -5.35 -3.07
N VAL A 52 -0.62 -4.77 -2.47
CA VAL A 52 0.08 -3.60 -3.01
C VAL A 52 1.31 -4.10 -3.76
N ILE A 53 1.35 -3.84 -5.07
CA ILE A 53 2.49 -4.20 -5.93
C ILE A 53 3.23 -2.93 -6.30
N ALA A 54 4.45 -2.78 -5.79
CA ALA A 54 5.32 -1.67 -6.14
C ALA A 54 5.88 -1.86 -7.56
N ARG A 55 5.74 -0.84 -8.40
CA ARG A 55 6.36 -0.77 -9.74
C ARG A 55 7.72 -0.05 -9.65
N PRO A 56 8.67 -0.29 -10.58
CA PRO A 56 10.01 0.31 -10.53
C PRO A 56 10.06 1.83 -10.36
N THR A 57 9.04 2.55 -10.86
CA THR A 57 8.94 4.02 -10.78
C THR A 57 8.87 4.56 -9.36
N VAL A 58 8.50 3.74 -8.36
CA VAL A 58 8.40 4.18 -6.96
C VAL A 58 9.76 4.24 -6.25
N ALA A 59 10.81 3.72 -6.89
CA ALA A 59 12.15 3.80 -6.33
C ALA A 59 12.53 5.28 -6.14
N TYR A 60 13.08 5.62 -4.97
CA TYR A 60 13.57 6.96 -4.63
C TYR A 60 12.50 8.06 -4.47
N MET A 61 11.20 7.76 -4.60
CA MET A 61 10.11 8.73 -4.31
C MET A 61 10.00 9.08 -2.83
N SER A 62 9.83 10.36 -2.52
CA SER A 62 9.60 10.84 -1.16
C SER A 62 8.40 10.17 -0.49
N MET A 63 8.33 10.22 0.84
CA MET A 63 7.20 9.65 1.58
C MET A 63 5.87 10.29 1.15
N ALA A 64 5.87 11.61 0.92
CA ALA A 64 4.69 12.36 0.50
C ALA A 64 4.18 11.86 -0.86
N GLU A 65 5.07 11.72 -1.85
CA GLU A 65 4.73 11.20 -3.18
C GLU A 65 4.19 9.77 -3.09
N VAL A 66 4.84 8.89 -2.33
CA VAL A 66 4.35 7.51 -2.13
C VAL A 66 2.95 7.50 -1.52
N LYS A 67 2.69 8.37 -0.54
CA LYS A 67 1.37 8.47 0.12
C LYS A 67 0.30 8.99 -0.84
N GLU A 68 0.60 10.02 -1.62
CA GLU A 68 -0.27 10.57 -2.67
C GLU A 68 -0.67 9.50 -3.69
N HIS A 69 0.32 8.84 -4.29
CA HIS A 69 0.08 7.76 -5.25
C HIS A 69 -0.71 6.61 -4.63
N LEU A 70 -0.39 6.25 -3.38
CA LEU A 70 -1.09 5.18 -2.68
C LEU A 70 -2.56 5.53 -2.41
N LYS A 71 -2.86 6.76 -1.98
CA LYS A 71 -4.24 7.23 -1.82
C LYS A 71 -5.01 7.11 -3.13
N HIS A 72 -4.43 7.59 -4.23
CA HIS A 72 -5.07 7.54 -5.54
C HIS A 72 -5.46 6.11 -5.93
N VAL A 73 -4.51 5.17 -5.87
CA VAL A 73 -4.79 3.78 -6.26
C VAL A 73 -5.73 3.06 -5.29
N LEU A 74 -5.71 3.40 -3.99
CA LEU A 74 -6.64 2.83 -3.01
C LEU A 74 -8.08 3.33 -3.21
N LYS A 75 -8.27 4.59 -3.64
CA LYS A 75 -9.58 5.11 -4.05
C LYS A 75 -10.09 4.39 -5.30
N LEU A 76 -9.25 4.23 -6.32
CA LEU A 76 -9.60 3.46 -7.52
C LEU A 76 -9.97 2.01 -7.21
N ALA A 77 -9.27 1.40 -6.24
CA ALA A 77 -9.56 0.04 -5.77
C ALA A 77 -10.79 -0.05 -4.85
N LYS A 78 -11.45 1.08 -4.52
CA LYS A 78 -12.59 1.19 -3.58
C LYS A 78 -12.28 0.65 -2.18
N VAL A 79 -11.02 0.76 -1.75
CA VAL A 79 -10.55 0.35 -0.41
C VAL A 79 -10.45 1.54 0.54
N LEU A 80 -10.19 2.73 0.01
CA LEU A 80 -10.18 3.97 0.79
C LEU A 80 -11.51 4.69 0.58
N GLY A 81 -12.15 5.10 1.68
CA GLY A 81 -13.34 5.96 1.63
C GLY A 81 -13.06 7.30 0.94
N GLU A 82 -14.13 8.04 0.62
CA GLU A 82 -13.99 9.40 0.07
C GLU A 82 -13.19 10.32 0.99
#